data_AF-A0A7J6SUL9-F1
#
_entry.id   AF-A0A7J6SUL9-F1
#
_cell.length_a   1.000
_cell.length_b   1.000
_cell.length_c   1.000
_cell.angle_alpha   90.00
_cell.angle_beta   90.00
_cell.angle_gamma   90.00
#
_symmetry.space_group_name_H-M   'P 1'
#
loop_
_entity.id
_entity.type
_entity.pdbx_description
1 polymer ?
#
loop_
_entity_poly.entity_id
_entity_poly.type
_entity_poly.pdbx_seq_one_letter_code
_entity_poly.pdbx_strand_id
1 'polypeptide(L)'
;DRIVFIGCTSNPFGESVDTKELLAAFDEKVWISTPDFGTRIILWRSFMEEKGVPSQVTTSGSLNLTSLAHLSEGYTTRSIKQAVDRVLSNRRLSRLKQRPLTLHEFLEPLSRCHYSWKEEYKKFQEFDYEASGDKARNLQMQEETKKLEASAEAEKGDKKKK
;
A
#
# COMPACT_ATOMS: atom_id res chain seq x y z
N ASP A 1 9.36 13.58 31.76
CA ASP A 1 8.24 13.00 30.99
C ASP A 1 8.70 12.31 29.73
N ARG A 2 7.89 11.34 29.25
CA ARG A 2 8.08 10.66 27.96
C ARG A 2 6.85 10.97 27.10
N ILE A 3 7.00 11.91 26.18
CA ILE A 3 5.94 12.36 25.27
C ILE A 3 6.35 11.94 23.85
N VAL A 4 5.40 11.43 23.07
CA VAL A 4 5.59 11.04 21.66
C VAL A 4 4.59 11.82 20.81
N PHE A 5 5.07 12.43 19.73
CA PHE A 5 4.23 13.13 18.76
C PHE A 5 4.00 12.23 17.54
N ILE A 6 2.74 12.08 17.13
CA ILE A 6 2.35 11.30 15.95
C ILE A 6 1.63 12.23 14.98
N GLY A 7 2.26 12.49 13.83
CA GLY A 7 1.67 13.25 12.73
C GLY A 7 1.12 12.32 11.65
N CYS A 8 -0.09 12.62 11.15
CA CYS A 8 -0.69 11.88 10.04
C CYS A 8 -1.06 12.87 8.92
N THR A 9 -0.61 12.60 7.70
CA THR A 9 -1.00 13.36 6.51
C THR A 9 -1.30 12.42 5.35
N SER A 10 -2.28 12.78 4.52
CA SER A 10 -2.60 12.09 3.27
C SER A 10 -2.07 12.84 2.04
N ASN A 11 -1.38 13.97 2.21
CA ASN A 11 -0.83 14.76 1.12
C ASN A 11 0.52 15.38 1.51
N PRO A 12 1.57 14.57 1.70
CA PRO A 12 2.87 15.04 2.20
C PRO A 12 3.67 15.86 1.16
N PHE A 13 3.25 15.85 -0.10
CA PHE A 13 3.87 16.58 -1.23
C PHE A 13 2.91 17.62 -1.83
N GLY A 14 1.96 18.12 -1.04
CA GLY A 14 1.06 19.18 -1.45
C GLY A 14 1.79 20.52 -1.66
N GLU A 15 1.22 21.40 -2.48
CA GLU A 15 1.86 22.69 -2.85
C GLU A 15 2.19 23.59 -1.64
N SER A 16 1.42 23.48 -0.56
CA SER A 16 1.62 24.27 0.66
C SER A 16 2.55 23.61 1.69
N VAL A 17 3.23 22.50 1.36
CA VAL A 17 4.05 21.72 2.29
C VAL A 17 5.52 21.84 1.92
N ASP A 18 6.36 22.31 2.85
CA ASP A 18 7.80 22.15 2.74
C ASP A 18 8.17 20.72 3.19
N THR A 19 8.40 19.85 2.21
CA THR A 19 8.75 18.44 2.43
C THR A 19 10.01 18.29 3.28
N LYS A 20 11.00 19.19 3.16
CA LYS A 20 12.27 19.06 3.90
C LYS A 20 12.08 19.36 5.36
N GLU A 21 11.38 20.44 5.68
CA GLU A 21 11.05 20.78 7.06
C GLU A 21 10.15 19.72 7.69
N LEU A 22 9.16 19.21 6.93
CA LEU A 22 8.30 18.13 7.39
C LEU A 22 9.11 16.88 7.75
N LEU A 23 10.03 16.45 6.90
CA LEU A 23 10.88 15.30 7.18
C LEU A 23 11.85 15.56 8.34
N ALA A 24 12.33 16.78 8.54
CA ALA A 24 13.21 17.13 9.66
C ALA A 24 12.47 17.19 11.01
N ALA A 25 11.16 17.46 11.00
CA ALA A 25 10.36 17.61 12.22
C ALA A 25 10.03 16.28 12.94
N PHE A 26 10.21 15.14 12.28
CA PHE A 26 9.92 13.82 12.85
C PHE A 26 11.19 12.97 12.88
N ASP A 27 11.36 12.15 13.90
CA ASP A 27 12.47 11.19 13.96
C ASP A 27 12.19 10.02 13.02
N GLU A 28 11.05 9.36 13.22
CA GLU A 28 10.60 8.19 12.46
C GLU A 28 9.50 8.55 11.45
N LYS A 29 9.56 7.97 10.25
CA LYS A 29 8.57 8.15 9.18
C LYS A 29 8.18 6.80 8.61
N VAL A 30 6.88 6.59 8.43
CA VAL A 30 6.33 5.36 7.86
C VAL A 30 5.23 5.71 6.89
N TRP A 31 5.38 5.30 5.64
CA TRP A 31 4.29 5.30 4.68
C TRP A 31 3.48 4.00 4.78
N ILE A 32 2.15 4.14 4.84
CA ILE A 32 1.23 3.01 4.77
C ILE A 32 0.75 2.89 3.32
N SER A 33 1.33 1.94 2.58
CA SER A 33 1.00 1.69 1.17
C SER A 33 -0.38 1.05 0.99
N THR A 34 -0.85 1.01 -0.26
CA THR A 34 -2.01 0.18 -0.61
C THR A 34 -1.68 -1.31 -0.45
N PRO A 35 -2.66 -2.15 -0.04
CA PRO A 35 -2.43 -3.57 0.18
C PRO A 35 -2.10 -4.28 -1.13
N ASP A 36 -1.18 -5.24 -1.08
CA ASP A 36 -0.86 -6.12 -2.20
C ASP A 36 -2.03 -7.10 -2.50
N PHE A 37 -1.90 -7.87 -3.58
CA PHE A 37 -2.95 -8.78 -4.01
C PHE A 37 -3.32 -9.83 -2.96
N GLY A 38 -2.33 -10.44 -2.31
CA GLY A 38 -2.56 -11.46 -1.28
C GLY A 38 -3.28 -10.85 -0.08
N THR A 39 -2.80 -9.70 0.39
CA THR A 39 -3.44 -8.97 1.49
C THR A 39 -4.88 -8.59 1.15
N ARG A 40 -5.19 -8.16 -0.08
CA ARG A 40 -6.57 -7.84 -0.47
C ARG A 40 -7.51 -9.04 -0.33
N ILE A 41 -7.09 -10.25 -0.69
CA ILE A 41 -7.90 -11.47 -0.48
C ILE A 41 -8.20 -11.67 1.01
N ILE A 42 -7.19 -11.53 1.86
CA ILE A 42 -7.32 -11.67 3.32
C ILE A 42 -8.25 -10.59 3.88
N LEU A 43 -8.09 -9.34 3.43
CA LEU A 43 -8.92 -8.21 3.87
C LEU A 43 -10.39 -8.43 3.52
N TRP A 44 -10.69 -8.76 2.26
CA TRP A 44 -12.06 -9.07 1.84
C TRP A 44 -12.68 -10.18 2.67
N ARG A 45 -11.95 -11.28 2.88
CA ARG A 45 -12.41 -12.38 3.74
C ARG A 45 -12.69 -11.89 5.16
N SER A 46 -11.70 -11.27 5.80
CA SER A 46 -11.80 -10.87 7.21
C SER A 46 -12.93 -9.88 7.46
N PHE A 47 -13.11 -8.87 6.59
CA PHE A 47 -14.16 -7.88 6.75
C PHE A 47 -15.54 -8.46 6.49
N MET A 48 -15.68 -9.39 5.55
CA MET A 48 -16.96 -10.09 5.34
C MET A 48 -17.33 -10.96 6.54
N GLU A 49 -16.36 -11.70 7.08
CA GLU A 49 -16.54 -12.54 8.26
C GLU A 49 -16.86 -11.72 9.52
N GLU A 50 -16.19 -10.58 9.70
CA GLU A 50 -16.48 -9.60 10.77
C GLU A 50 -17.94 -9.10 10.68
N LYS A 51 -18.50 -8.99 9.47
CA LYS A 51 -19.92 -8.66 9.26
C LYS A 51 -20.87 -9.83 9.48
N GLY A 52 -20.38 -11.02 9.75
CA GLY A 52 -21.21 -12.22 9.95
C GLY A 52 -21.53 -12.98 8.66
N VAL A 53 -20.77 -12.76 7.57
CA VAL A 53 -20.77 -13.71 6.45
C VAL A 53 -20.09 -14.99 6.91
N PRO A 54 -20.73 -16.16 6.78
CA PRO A 54 -20.13 -17.41 7.22
C PRO A 54 -18.85 -17.75 6.44
N SER A 55 -17.80 -18.24 7.11
CA SER A 55 -16.50 -18.54 6.50
C SER A 55 -16.54 -19.56 5.35
N GLN A 56 -17.55 -20.42 5.30
CA GLN A 56 -17.76 -21.31 4.15
C GLN A 56 -18.10 -20.52 2.87
N VAL A 57 -18.78 -19.39 2.95
CA VAL A 57 -19.13 -18.57 1.78
C VAL A 57 -17.87 -17.92 1.19
N THR A 58 -16.95 -17.50 2.05
CA THR A 58 -15.67 -16.87 1.69
C THR A 58 -14.59 -17.89 1.30
N THR A 59 -14.72 -19.16 1.70
CA THR A 59 -13.71 -20.22 1.47
C THR A 59 -14.13 -21.22 0.38
N SER A 60 -15.40 -21.59 0.29
CA SER A 60 -15.90 -22.64 -0.63
C SER A 60 -16.11 -22.18 -2.08
N GLY A 61 -15.64 -20.98 -2.45
CA GLY A 61 -15.64 -20.49 -3.83
C GLY A 61 -16.97 -19.92 -4.34
N SER A 62 -18.02 -19.86 -3.50
CA SER A 62 -19.31 -19.24 -3.89
C SER A 62 -19.18 -17.75 -4.24
N LEU A 63 -18.19 -17.08 -3.64
CA LEU A 63 -17.78 -15.73 -3.98
C LEU A 63 -16.31 -15.76 -4.41
N ASN A 64 -16.03 -15.34 -5.65
CA ASN A 64 -14.67 -15.30 -6.17
C ASN A 64 -13.89 -14.12 -5.57
N LEU A 65 -13.23 -14.36 -4.43
CA LEU A 65 -12.40 -13.36 -3.76
C LEU A 65 -11.18 -12.94 -4.59
N THR A 66 -10.65 -13.84 -5.42
CA THR A 66 -9.55 -13.55 -6.35
C THR A 66 -9.97 -12.45 -7.33
N SER A 67 -11.17 -12.54 -7.92
CA SER A 67 -11.70 -11.51 -8.81
C SER A 67 -11.95 -10.19 -8.08
N LEU A 68 -12.45 -10.22 -6.82
CA LEU A 68 -12.57 -9.01 -6.00
C LEU A 68 -11.21 -8.37 -5.71
N ALA A 69 -10.17 -9.16 -5.46
CA ALA A 69 -8.81 -8.69 -5.24
C ALA A 69 -8.19 -8.06 -6.49
N HIS A 70 -8.51 -8.54 -7.69
CA HIS A 70 -8.15 -7.86 -8.95
C HIS A 70 -8.90 -6.54 -9.11
N LEU A 71 -10.23 -6.55 -8.90
CA LEU A 71 -11.06 -5.35 -9.05
C LEU A 71 -10.70 -4.23 -8.05
N SER A 72 -10.24 -4.61 -6.86
CA SER A 72 -9.86 -3.69 -5.79
C SER A 72 -8.37 -3.27 -5.83
N GLU A 73 -7.65 -3.54 -6.92
CA GLU A 73 -6.29 -3.02 -7.11
C GLU A 73 -6.30 -1.48 -7.05
N GLY A 74 -5.40 -0.88 -6.26
CA GLY A 74 -5.34 0.58 -6.07
C GLY A 74 -6.26 1.14 -4.97
N TYR A 75 -7.18 0.34 -4.43
CA TYR A 75 -8.00 0.76 -3.29
C TYR A 75 -7.26 0.52 -1.96
N THR A 76 -7.44 1.46 -1.02
CA THR A 76 -6.90 1.34 0.33
C THR A 76 -7.66 0.28 1.15
N THR A 77 -7.05 -0.22 2.22
CA THR A 77 -7.70 -1.12 3.19
C THR A 77 -9.02 -0.54 3.70
N ARG A 78 -9.04 0.77 4.00
CA ARG A 78 -10.25 1.47 4.45
C ARG A 78 -11.33 1.49 3.37
N SER A 79 -10.96 1.73 2.11
CA SER A 79 -11.90 1.73 0.98
C SER A 79 -12.57 0.36 0.81
N ILE A 80 -11.80 -0.72 0.92
CA ILE A 80 -12.32 -2.09 0.86
C ILE A 80 -13.31 -2.33 2.01
N LYS A 81 -12.92 -1.99 3.26
CA LYS A 81 -13.80 -2.13 4.42
C LYS A 81 -15.09 -1.33 4.25
N GLN A 82 -15.00 -0.10 3.75
CA GLN A 82 -16.17 0.76 3.52
C GLN A 82 -17.12 0.17 2.48
N ALA A 83 -16.60 -0.44 1.41
CA ALA A 83 -17.42 -1.13 0.43
C ALA A 83 -18.15 -2.34 1.07
N VAL A 84 -17.44 -3.15 1.87
CA VAL A 84 -18.03 -4.26 2.63
C VAL A 84 -19.14 -3.76 3.57
N ASP A 85 -18.84 -2.72 4.36
CA ASP A 85 -19.77 -2.11 5.32
C ASP A 85 -21.05 -1.61 4.64
N ARG A 86 -20.94 -1.02 3.44
CA ARG A 86 -22.08 -0.52 2.66
C ARG A 86 -22.95 -1.63 2.08
N VAL A 87 -22.35 -2.71 1.57
CA VAL A 87 -23.10 -3.84 0.98
C VAL A 87 -23.74 -4.70 2.06
N LEU A 88 -22.95 -5.08 3.07
CA LEU A 88 -23.34 -6.02 4.12
C LEU A 88 -24.08 -5.34 5.28
N SER A 89 -25.20 -4.69 4.95
CA SER A 89 -26.18 -4.25 5.95
C SER A 89 -26.87 -5.43 6.64
N ASN A 90 -27.44 -5.23 7.84
CA ASN A 90 -28.22 -6.24 8.56
C ASN A 90 -29.32 -6.88 7.69
N ARG A 91 -29.97 -6.05 6.86
CA ARG A 91 -30.97 -6.51 5.88
C ARG A 91 -30.37 -7.41 4.81
N ARG A 92 -29.16 -7.09 4.31
CA ARG A 92 -28.48 -7.91 3.30
C ARG A 92 -28.04 -9.25 3.88
N LEU A 93 -27.49 -9.24 5.09
CA LEU A 93 -27.05 -10.43 5.84
C LEU A 93 -28.20 -11.43 6.05
N SER A 94 -29.37 -10.94 6.47
CA SER A 94 -30.57 -11.76 6.67
C SER A 94 -31.03 -12.48 5.39
N ARG A 95 -30.73 -11.90 4.22
CA ARG A 95 -31.13 -12.43 2.90
C ARG A 95 -30.08 -13.32 2.24
N LEU A 96 -28.92 -13.53 2.86
CA LEU A 96 -27.84 -14.33 2.27
C LEU A 96 -28.26 -15.76 1.94
N LYS A 97 -29.13 -16.36 2.77
CA LYS A 97 -29.65 -17.71 2.55
C LYS A 97 -30.50 -17.83 1.28
N GLN A 98 -31.23 -16.78 0.93
CA GLN A 98 -32.15 -16.77 -0.21
C GLN A 98 -31.49 -16.21 -1.48
N ARG A 99 -30.55 -15.27 -1.32
CA ARG A 99 -29.85 -14.62 -2.42
C ARG A 99 -28.35 -14.59 -2.10
N PRO A 100 -27.53 -15.39 -2.81
CA PRO A 100 -26.08 -15.42 -2.60
C PRO A 100 -25.46 -14.07 -2.90
N LEU A 101 -24.28 -13.80 -2.31
CA LEU A 101 -23.50 -12.60 -2.61
C LEU A 101 -22.91 -12.70 -4.00
N THR A 102 -22.94 -11.60 -4.75
CA THR A 102 -22.30 -11.51 -6.05
C THR A 102 -21.28 -10.38 -6.07
N LEU A 103 -20.29 -10.52 -6.96
CA LEU A 103 -19.20 -9.55 -7.11
C LEU A 103 -19.71 -8.16 -7.50
N HIS A 104 -20.76 -8.10 -8.32
CA HIS A 104 -21.32 -6.83 -8.82
C HIS A 104 -21.89 -5.94 -7.70
N GLU A 105 -22.31 -6.52 -6.57
CA GLU A 105 -22.83 -5.72 -5.44
C GLU A 105 -21.76 -4.78 -4.86
N PHE A 106 -20.47 -5.07 -5.07
CA PHE A 106 -19.35 -4.30 -4.55
C PHE A 106 -18.83 -3.23 -5.53
N LEU A 107 -19.20 -3.28 -6.81
CA LEU A 107 -18.70 -2.35 -7.84
C LEU A 107 -19.10 -0.89 -7.57
N GLU A 108 -20.39 -0.63 -7.36
CA GLU A 108 -20.90 0.72 -7.10
C GLU A 108 -20.37 1.31 -5.78
N PRO A 109 -20.31 0.55 -4.67
CA PRO A 109 -19.71 1.06 -3.43
C PRO A 109 -18.22 1.39 -3.58
N LEU A 110 -17.45 0.56 -4.30
CA LEU A 110 -16.02 0.78 -4.52
C LEU A 110 -15.76 2.02 -5.36
N SER A 111 -16.53 2.25 -6.43
CA SER A 111 -16.32 3.40 -7.31
C SER A 111 -16.50 4.76 -6.62
N ARG A 112 -17.16 4.79 -5.46
CA ARG A 112 -17.33 5.98 -4.61
C ARG A 112 -16.29 6.09 -3.49
N CYS A 113 -15.34 5.17 -3.40
CA CYS A 113 -14.29 5.17 -2.37
C CYS A 113 -12.98 5.76 -2.90
N HIS A 114 -12.07 6.10 -1.99
CA HIS A 114 -10.75 6.60 -2.36
C HIS A 114 -9.96 5.54 -3.14
N TYR A 115 -9.42 5.95 -4.29
CA TYR A 115 -8.59 5.15 -5.16
C TYR A 115 -7.22 5.83 -5.29
N SER A 116 -6.15 5.07 -5.09
CA SER A 116 -4.78 5.57 -5.27
C SER A 116 -4.35 5.35 -6.72
N TRP A 117 -4.18 6.45 -7.45
CA TRP A 117 -3.76 6.42 -8.84
C TRP A 117 -2.27 6.07 -8.95
N LYS A 118 -1.87 5.48 -10.09
CA LYS A 118 -0.46 5.07 -10.30
C LYS A 118 0.53 6.23 -10.16
N GLU A 119 0.15 7.43 -10.58
CA GLU A 119 1.00 8.62 -10.48
C GLU A 119 1.16 9.08 -9.02
N GLU A 120 0.05 9.11 -8.29
CA GLU A 120 0.04 9.44 -6.86
C GLU A 120 0.84 8.40 -6.06
N TYR A 121 0.66 7.12 -6.35
CA TYR A 121 1.41 6.03 -5.73
C TYR A 121 2.93 6.21 -5.92
N LYS A 122 3.37 6.58 -7.12
CA LYS A 122 4.80 6.88 -7.39
C LYS A 122 5.32 8.06 -6.55
N LYS A 123 4.51 9.12 -6.40
CA LYS A 123 4.89 10.27 -5.54
C LYS A 123 5.06 9.84 -4.09
N PHE A 124 4.17 8.98 -3.59
CA PHE A 124 4.31 8.41 -2.26
C PHE A 124 5.53 7.51 -2.13
N GLN A 125 5.83 6.68 -3.13
CA GLN A 125 7.05 5.86 -3.13
C GLN A 125 8.32 6.71 -3.10
N GLU A 126 8.37 7.78 -3.88
CA GLU A 126 9.52 8.69 -3.89
C GLU A 126 9.65 9.44 -2.54
N PHE A 127 8.52 9.90 -2.00
CA PHE A 127 8.49 10.51 -0.67
C PHE A 127 8.99 9.53 0.40
N ASP A 128 8.51 8.28 0.41
CA ASP A 128 8.93 7.25 1.37
C ASP A 128 10.42 6.90 1.23
N TYR A 129 10.91 6.80 -0.01
CA TYR A 129 12.33 6.55 -0.30
C TYR A 129 13.25 7.65 0.26
N GLU A 130 12.78 8.89 0.26
CA GLU A 130 13.47 10.01 0.90
C GLU A 130 13.28 10.00 2.42
N ALA A 131 12.06 9.75 2.89
CA ALA A 131 11.69 9.77 4.31
C ALA A 131 12.39 8.67 5.12
N SER A 132 12.57 7.48 4.57
CA SER A 132 13.25 6.34 5.21
C SER A 132 14.78 6.48 5.26
N GLY A 133 15.31 7.48 4.56
CA GLY A 133 16.74 7.68 4.34
C GLY A 133 17.38 6.67 3.38
N ASP A 134 16.60 5.77 2.76
CA ASP A 134 17.11 4.80 1.78
C ASP A 134 17.76 5.49 0.59
N LYS A 135 17.22 6.63 0.15
CA LYS A 135 17.78 7.45 -0.94
C LYS A 135 19.22 7.85 -0.67
N ALA A 136 19.51 8.32 0.53
CA ALA A 136 20.86 8.71 0.92
C ALA A 136 21.79 7.50 1.03
N ARG A 137 21.34 6.41 1.67
CA ARG A 137 22.11 5.17 1.81
C ARG A 137 22.49 4.57 0.46
N ASN A 138 21.53 4.48 -0.46
CA ASN A 138 21.75 3.90 -1.78
C ASN A 138 22.70 4.75 -2.63
N LEU A 139 22.62 6.09 -2.52
CA LEU A 139 23.54 6.98 -3.24
C LEU A 139 24.99 6.80 -2.75
N GLN A 140 25.19 6.72 -1.43
CA GLN A 140 26.50 6.44 -0.84
C GLN A 140 27.07 5.10 -1.31
N MET A 141 26.26 4.04 -1.29
CA MET A 141 26.67 2.72 -1.79
C MET A 141 27.07 2.75 -3.27
N GLN A 142 26.34 3.50 -4.10
CA GLN A 142 26.67 3.66 -5.53
C GLN A 142 27.96 4.43 -5.77
N GLU A 143 28.28 5.41 -4.92
CA GLU A 143 29.56 6.12 -5.01
C GLU A 143 30.73 5.24 -4.58
N GLU A 144 30.54 4.42 -3.55
CA GLU A 144 31.55 3.46 -3.07
C GLU A 144 31.84 2.38 -4.13
N THR A 145 30.82 1.80 -4.75
CA THR A 145 31.01 0.81 -5.82
C THR A 145 31.74 1.40 -7.02
N LYS A 146 31.39 2.61 -7.46
CA LYS A 146 32.11 3.30 -8.55
C LYS A 146 33.58 3.55 -8.21
N LYS A 147 33.89 3.94 -6.96
CA LYS A 147 35.28 4.13 -6.51
C LYS A 147 36.07 2.81 -6.54
N LEU A 148 35.45 1.72 -6.10
CA LEU A 148 36.05 0.38 -6.14
C LEU A 148 36.29 -0.09 -7.58
N GLU A 149 35.33 0.08 -8.48
CA GLU A 149 35.47 -0.25 -9.91
C GLU A 149 36.60 0.55 -10.57
N ALA A 150 36.65 1.86 -10.34
CA ALA A 150 37.72 2.72 -10.86
C ALA A 150 39.11 2.31 -10.33
N SER A 151 39.21 1.91 -9.06
CA SER A 151 40.47 1.40 -8.49
C SER A 151 40.90 0.06 -9.10
N ALA A 152 39.95 -0.85 -9.37
CA ALA A 152 40.23 -2.16 -9.97
C ALA A 152 40.64 -2.06 -11.45
N GLU A 153 40.10 -1.09 -12.19
CA GLU A 153 40.51 -0.80 -13.56
C GLU A 153 41.92 -0.19 -13.62
N ALA A 154 42.26 0.70 -12.69
CA ALA A 154 43.61 1.26 -12.58
C ALA A 154 44.67 0.17 -12.30
N GLU A 155 44.39 -0.77 -11.39
CA GLU A 155 45.29 -1.89 -11.09
C GLU A 155 45.45 -2.86 -12.28
N LYS A 156 44.40 -3.10 -13.07
CA LYS A 156 44.48 -3.93 -14.29
C LYS A 156 45.26 -3.24 -15.40
N GLY A 157 45.13 -1.92 -15.54
CA GLY A 157 45.91 -1.13 -16.49
C GLY A 157 47.41 -1.17 -16.20
N ASP A 158 47.78 -1.14 -14.92
CA ASP A 158 49.18 -1.16 -14.49
C ASP A 158 49.83 -2.55 -14.65
N LYS A 159 49.07 -3.63 -14.41
CA LYS A 159 49.51 -5.01 -14.69
C LYS A 159 49.71 -5.33 -16.17
N LYS A 160 49.09 -4.58 -17.09
CA LYS A 160 49.24 -4.77 -18.56
C LYS A 160 50.44 -4.02 -19.14
N LYS A 161 51.05 -3.10 -18.37
CA LYS A 161 52.23 -2.32 -18.77
C LYS A 161 53.55 -2.89 -18.23
N LYS A 162 53.49 -3.91 -17.36
CA LYS A 162 54.62 -4.75 -16.95
C LYS A 162 54.66 -6.02 -17.79
#